data_AF-A0A934UM40-F1
#
_entry.id   AF-A0A934UM40-F1
#
_cell.length_a   1.000
_cell.length_b   1.000
_cell.length_c   1.000
_cell.angle_alpha   90.00
_cell.angle_beta   90.00
_cell.angle_gamma   90.00
#
_symmetry.space_group_name_H-M   'P 1'
#
loop_
_entity.id
_entity.type
_entity.pdbx_description
1 polymer ?
#
loop_
_entity_poly.entity_id
_entity_poly.type
_entity_poly.pdbx_seq_one_letter_code
_entity_poly.pdbx_strand_id
1 'polypeptide(L)'
;MKDKQTVDDVNLLQIKANELVVLLKKGEADAKLVRAIKQQVVEACDEASLPKKLEAFNELNIEQDRLDLLNGFEFLLTHHQLDSNESKKYLHHEHIKKSVIVIISIIMITLGMAMIIMPAPPYFEMFTVFYFNKNDGVTIMDIISLLIVFTGVYLFLNAILKKKST
;
A
#
# COMPACT_ATOMS: atom_id res chain seq x y z
N MET A 1 -10.33 -25.60 -37.50
CA MET A 1 -8.91 -25.69 -37.95
C MET A 1 -8.00 -24.61 -37.35
N LYS A 2 -8.51 -23.51 -36.76
CA LYS A 2 -7.70 -22.42 -36.15
C LYS A 2 -7.03 -22.77 -34.80
N ASP A 3 -7.68 -23.58 -33.96
CA ASP A 3 -7.16 -23.90 -32.61
C ASP A 3 -5.90 -24.78 -32.58
N LYS A 4 -5.67 -25.56 -33.63
CA LYS A 4 -4.52 -26.49 -33.66
C LYS A 4 -3.19 -25.78 -33.99
N GLN A 5 -3.28 -24.60 -34.62
CA GLN A 5 -2.13 -23.83 -35.11
C GLN A 5 -1.58 -22.90 -34.03
N THR A 6 -2.46 -22.30 -33.22
CA THR A 6 -2.08 -21.46 -32.07
C THR A 6 -1.37 -22.23 -30.95
N VAL A 7 -1.68 -23.51 -30.77
CA VAL A 7 -1.01 -24.36 -29.76
C VAL A 7 0.41 -24.72 -30.21
N ASP A 8 0.65 -24.82 -31.52
CA ASP A 8 1.97 -25.14 -32.07
C ASP A 8 2.91 -23.93 -31.97
N ASP A 9 2.40 -22.73 -32.27
CA ASP A 9 3.17 -21.47 -32.20
C ASP A 9 3.63 -21.14 -30.78
N VAL A 10 2.79 -21.39 -29.76
CA VAL A 10 3.14 -21.17 -28.35
C VAL A 10 4.22 -22.15 -27.88
N ASN A 11 4.12 -23.42 -28.29
CA ASN A 11 5.14 -24.42 -27.99
C ASN A 11 6.46 -24.13 -28.72
N LEU A 12 6.41 -23.64 -29.95
CA LEU A 12 7.58 -23.27 -30.74
C LEU A 12 8.30 -22.04 -30.12
N LEU A 13 7.55 -21.04 -29.66
CA LEU A 13 8.09 -19.90 -28.91
C LEU A 13 8.82 -20.33 -27.64
N GLN A 14 8.25 -21.28 -26.90
CA GLN A 14 8.86 -21.80 -25.68
C GLN A 14 10.16 -22.57 -25.96
N ILE A 15 10.21 -23.35 -27.06
CA ILE A 15 11.42 -24.04 -27.50
C ILE A 15 12.52 -23.04 -27.87
N LYS A 16 12.19 -21.99 -28.64
CA LYS A 16 13.15 -20.97 -29.06
C LYS A 16 13.66 -20.10 -27.91
N ALA A 17 12.81 -19.80 -26.92
CA ALA A 17 13.21 -19.12 -25.70
C ALA A 17 14.22 -19.96 -24.89
N ASN A 18 13.96 -21.26 -24.76
CA ASN A 18 14.88 -22.18 -24.07
C ASN A 18 16.21 -22.33 -24.81
N GLU A 19 16.18 -22.40 -26.15
CA GLU A 19 17.39 -22.43 -27.00
C GLU A 19 18.24 -21.17 -26.81
N LEU A 20 17.62 -19.98 -26.79
CA LEU A 20 18.30 -18.71 -26.51
C LEU A 20 18.96 -18.70 -25.12
N VAL A 21 18.25 -19.19 -24.09
CA VAL A 21 18.80 -19.30 -22.73
C VAL A 21 20.00 -20.24 -22.67
N VAL A 22 19.96 -21.36 -23.39
CA VAL A 22 21.08 -22.31 -23.45
C VAL A 22 22.29 -21.68 -24.16
N LEU A 23 22.07 -20.96 -25.26
CA LEU A 23 23.14 -20.28 -26.00
C LEU A 23 23.79 -19.15 -25.18
N LEU A 24 23.00 -18.38 -24.44
CA LEU A 24 23.51 -17.35 -23.52
C LEU A 24 24.28 -17.94 -22.34
N LYS A 25 23.87 -19.11 -21.84
CA LYS A 25 24.58 -19.82 -20.75
C LYS A 25 25.88 -20.50 -21.21
N LYS A 26 25.99 -20.87 -22.49
CA LYS A 26 27.18 -21.51 -23.06
C LYS A 26 28.40 -20.57 -23.13
N GLY A 27 28.20 -19.26 -22.91
CA GLY A 27 29.28 -18.32 -22.59
C GLY A 27 30.14 -17.84 -23.77
N GLU A 28 29.78 -18.19 -25.02
CA GLU A 28 30.47 -17.73 -26.24
C GLU A 28 29.97 -16.37 -26.76
N ALA A 29 28.96 -15.79 -26.12
CA ALA A 29 28.36 -14.53 -26.57
C ALA A 29 29.04 -13.31 -25.92
N ASP A 30 29.58 -12.42 -26.76
CA ASP A 30 30.13 -11.11 -26.37
C ASP A 30 29.11 -10.33 -25.53
N ALA A 31 29.55 -9.73 -24.41
CA ALA A 31 28.70 -8.96 -23.50
C ALA A 31 27.92 -7.84 -24.20
N LYS A 32 28.44 -7.29 -25.30
CA LYS A 32 27.73 -6.34 -26.16
C LYS A 32 26.56 -6.97 -26.91
N LEU A 33 26.76 -8.18 -27.43
CA LEU A 33 25.76 -8.93 -28.18
C LEU A 33 24.64 -9.43 -27.25
N VAL A 34 24.98 -9.86 -26.03
CA VAL A 34 23.99 -10.23 -25.00
C VAL A 34 23.09 -9.04 -24.63
N ARG A 35 23.66 -7.82 -24.51
CA ARG A 35 22.87 -6.61 -24.25
C ARG A 35 21.96 -6.24 -25.41
N ALA A 36 22.44 -6.36 -26.65
CA ALA A 36 21.64 -6.12 -27.85
C ALA A 36 20.45 -7.10 -27.95
N ILE A 37 20.70 -8.40 -27.71
CA ILE A 37 19.64 -9.42 -27.70
C ILE A 37 18.63 -9.14 -26.59
N LYS A 38 19.08 -8.80 -25.38
CA LYS A 38 18.18 -8.44 -24.28
C LYS A 38 17.26 -7.28 -24.68
N GLN A 39 17.82 -6.25 -25.30
CA GLN A 39 17.07 -5.08 -25.72
C GLN A 39 16.03 -5.42 -26.79
N GLN A 40 16.42 -6.20 -27.81
CA GLN A 40 15.49 -6.64 -28.87
C GLN A 40 14.35 -7.51 -28.33
N VAL A 41 14.63 -8.39 -27.36
CA VAL A 41 13.60 -9.22 -26.73
C VAL A 41 12.66 -8.39 -25.89
N VAL A 42 13.17 -7.42 -25.13
CA VAL A 42 12.34 -6.49 -24.34
C VAL A 42 11.45 -5.66 -25.26
N GLU A 43 12.00 -5.10 -26.34
CA GLU A 43 11.25 -4.31 -27.32
C GLU A 43 10.15 -5.14 -28.01
N ALA A 44 10.48 -6.36 -28.45
CA ALA A 44 9.48 -7.27 -29.02
C ALA A 44 8.41 -7.71 -28.00
N CYS A 45 8.76 -7.85 -26.73
CA CYS A 45 7.80 -8.13 -25.65
C CYS A 45 6.91 -6.92 -25.37
N ASP A 46 7.46 -5.70 -25.42
CA ASP A 46 6.68 -4.47 -25.28
C ASP A 46 5.70 -4.35 -26.45
N GLU A 47 6.14 -4.55 -27.69
CA GLU A 47 5.28 -4.56 -28.88
C GLU A 47 4.20 -5.66 -28.85
N ALA A 48 4.54 -6.87 -28.36
CA ALA A 48 3.59 -7.97 -28.26
C ALA A 48 2.62 -7.84 -27.08
N SER A 49 3.01 -7.13 -26.01
CA SER A 49 2.20 -6.87 -24.82
C SER A 49 1.30 -5.64 -24.98
N LEU A 50 1.63 -4.75 -25.93
CA LEU A 50 0.71 -3.69 -26.32
C LEU A 50 -0.50 -4.34 -27.01
N PRO A 51 -1.73 -4.13 -26.50
CA PRO A 51 -2.90 -4.64 -27.18
C PRO A 51 -2.92 -4.06 -28.60
N LYS A 52 -3.04 -4.94 -29.62
CA LYS A 52 -3.16 -4.65 -31.07
C LYS A 52 -4.00 -3.42 -31.46
N LYS A 53 -4.80 -2.89 -30.54
CA LYS A 53 -5.49 -1.62 -30.69
C LYS A 53 -4.57 -0.42 -30.86
N LEU A 54 -3.31 -0.44 -30.43
CA LEU A 54 -2.36 0.67 -30.56
C LEU A 54 -1.89 0.95 -32.01
N GLU A 55 -1.97 -0.02 -32.92
CA GLU A 55 -1.75 0.26 -34.35
C GLU A 55 -2.83 1.18 -34.92
N ALA A 56 -4.07 1.10 -34.42
CA ALA A 56 -5.15 2.04 -34.75
C ALA A 56 -4.94 3.44 -34.13
N PHE A 57 -4.03 3.61 -33.17
CA PHE A 57 -3.64 4.91 -32.61
C PHE A 57 -2.56 5.61 -33.42
N ASN A 58 -1.76 4.86 -34.22
CA ASN A 58 -0.81 5.49 -35.14
C ASN A 58 -1.48 6.07 -36.39
N GLU A 59 -2.63 5.54 -36.80
CA GLU A 59 -3.48 6.15 -37.85
C GLU A 59 -4.22 7.42 -37.39
N LEU A 60 -4.39 7.62 -36.08
CA LEU A 60 -5.04 8.80 -35.48
C LEU A 60 -4.07 9.93 -35.14
N ASN A 61 -2.77 9.78 -35.47
CA ASN A 61 -1.73 10.75 -35.15
C ASN A 61 -1.66 11.93 -36.15
N ILE A 62 -2.69 12.11 -36.98
CA ILE A 62 -2.84 13.24 -37.89
C ILE A 62 -4.11 14.00 -37.48
N GLU A 63 -3.90 15.17 -36.87
CA GLU A 63 -4.89 16.25 -36.73
C GLU A 63 -6.08 16.05 -35.78
N GLN A 64 -5.89 15.59 -34.53
CA GLN A 64 -6.93 15.84 -33.53
C GLN A 64 -6.44 16.37 -32.19
N ASP A 65 -7.24 17.31 -31.71
CA ASP A 65 -6.97 18.27 -30.64
C ASP A 65 -6.60 17.55 -29.34
N ARG A 66 -5.53 18.01 -28.68
CA ARG A 66 -5.03 17.40 -27.42
C ARG A 66 -6.12 17.31 -26.34
N LEU A 67 -7.13 18.18 -26.42
CA LEU A 67 -8.30 18.21 -25.55
C LEU A 67 -9.21 16.99 -25.72
N ASP A 68 -9.45 16.53 -26.94
CA ASP A 68 -10.25 15.32 -27.20
C ASP A 68 -9.51 14.06 -26.81
N LEU A 69 -8.17 14.07 -26.94
CA LEU A 69 -7.30 13.00 -26.47
C LEU A 69 -7.31 12.91 -24.93
N LEU A 70 -7.34 14.05 -24.24
CA LEU A 70 -7.43 14.12 -22.78
C LEU A 70 -8.80 13.65 -22.28
N ASN A 71 -9.89 14.05 -22.95
CA ASN A 71 -11.24 13.57 -22.66
C ASN A 71 -11.37 12.07 -22.93
N GLY A 72 -10.76 11.56 -24.01
CA GLY A 72 -10.66 10.13 -24.28
C GLY A 72 -9.88 9.39 -23.19
N PHE A 73 -8.82 10.01 -22.65
CA PHE A 73 -8.04 9.48 -21.54
C PHE A 73 -8.85 9.43 -20.24
N GLU A 74 -9.57 10.49 -19.92
CA GLU A 74 -10.47 10.59 -18.75
C GLU A 74 -11.61 9.58 -18.85
N PHE A 75 -12.21 9.43 -20.04
CA PHE A 75 -13.26 8.46 -20.31
C PHE A 75 -12.76 7.01 -20.19
N LEU A 76 -11.55 6.73 -20.68
CA LEU A 76 -10.92 5.40 -20.61
C LEU A 76 -10.40 5.06 -19.21
N LEU A 77 -9.86 6.02 -18.45
CA LEU A 77 -9.54 5.85 -17.02
C LEU A 77 -10.80 5.60 -16.18
N THR A 78 -11.92 6.24 -16.55
CA THR A 78 -13.21 6.02 -15.89
C THR A 78 -13.79 4.65 -16.22
N HIS A 79 -13.59 4.15 -17.45
CA HIS A 79 -14.10 2.84 -17.89
C HIS A 79 -13.18 1.66 -17.56
N HIS A 80 -11.87 1.86 -17.48
CA HIS A 80 -10.90 0.87 -17.01
C HIS A 80 -10.44 1.25 -15.61
N GLN A 81 -11.28 0.93 -14.64
CA GLN A 81 -10.91 0.96 -13.22
C GLN A 81 -9.57 0.22 -13.06
N LEU A 82 -8.54 0.97 -12.69
CA LEU A 82 -7.29 0.41 -12.17
C LEU A 82 -7.67 -0.66 -11.15
N ASP A 83 -7.21 -1.88 -11.43
CA ASP A 83 -7.62 -3.12 -10.80
C ASP A 83 -7.78 -2.95 -9.28
N SER A 84 -9.05 -2.86 -8.85
CA SER A 84 -9.41 -2.49 -7.48
C SER A 84 -8.92 -3.49 -6.44
N ASN A 85 -8.44 -4.67 -6.83
CA ASN A 85 -8.00 -5.72 -5.91
C ASN A 85 -6.65 -5.43 -5.25
N GLU A 86 -5.70 -4.83 -5.96
CA GLU A 86 -4.40 -4.50 -5.38
C GLU A 86 -4.47 -3.19 -4.57
N SER A 87 -5.29 -2.22 -4.98
CA SER A 87 -5.57 -1.03 -4.16
C SER A 87 -6.40 -1.35 -2.90
N LYS A 88 -7.34 -2.31 -2.95
CA LYS A 88 -8.12 -2.73 -1.77
C LYS A 88 -7.25 -3.36 -0.70
N LYS A 89 -6.26 -4.18 -1.05
CA LYS A 89 -5.32 -4.76 -0.06
C LYS A 89 -4.50 -3.68 0.65
N TYR A 90 -4.01 -2.69 -0.11
CA TYR A 90 -3.25 -1.57 0.45
C TYR A 90 -4.12 -0.70 1.38
N LEU A 91 -5.34 -0.34 0.93
CA LEU A 91 -6.31 0.40 1.72
C LEU A 91 -6.73 -0.37 2.98
N HIS A 92 -6.97 -1.67 2.91
CA HIS A 92 -7.32 -2.49 4.08
C HIS A 92 -6.20 -2.50 5.12
N HIS A 93 -4.95 -2.61 4.70
CA HIS A 93 -3.81 -2.63 5.60
C HIS A 93 -3.67 -1.31 6.38
N GLU A 94 -3.94 -0.17 5.71
CA GLU A 94 -3.94 1.14 6.35
C GLU A 94 -5.12 1.32 7.32
N HIS A 95 -6.31 0.85 6.94
CA HIS A 95 -7.47 0.83 7.83
C HIS A 95 -7.28 -0.04 9.08
N ILE A 96 -6.67 -1.23 8.94
CA ILE A 96 -6.38 -2.12 10.06
C ILE A 96 -5.39 -1.47 11.03
N LYS A 97 -4.29 -0.89 10.54
CA LYS A 97 -3.32 -0.17 11.38
C LYS A 97 -3.99 0.94 12.19
N LYS A 98 -4.86 1.73 11.54
CA LYS A 98 -5.62 2.78 12.19
C LYS A 98 -6.61 2.24 13.23
N SER A 99 -7.29 1.12 12.95
CA SER A 99 -8.20 0.48 13.91
C SER A 99 -7.46 0.00 15.16
N VAL A 100 -6.27 -0.59 15.01
CA VAL A 100 -5.45 -1.03 16.15
C VAL A 100 -5.07 0.15 17.04
N ILE A 101 -4.65 1.27 16.45
CA ILE A 101 -4.29 2.49 17.21
C ILE A 101 -5.51 3.02 17.98
N VAL A 102 -6.70 3.03 17.38
CA VAL A 102 -7.93 3.46 18.05
C VAL A 102 -8.25 2.57 19.26
N ILE A 103 -8.15 1.24 19.11
CA ILE A 103 -8.38 0.29 20.21
C ILE A 103 -7.40 0.53 21.36
N ILE A 104 -6.10 0.66 21.05
CA ILE A 104 -5.06 0.95 22.06
C ILE A 104 -5.36 2.27 22.78
N SER A 105 -5.77 3.29 22.05
CA SER A 105 -6.09 4.61 22.60
C SER A 105 -7.27 4.54 23.57
N ILE A 106 -8.32 3.80 23.23
CA ILE A 106 -9.48 3.57 24.11
C ILE A 106 -9.03 2.84 25.38
N ILE A 107 -8.23 1.78 25.25
CA ILE A 107 -7.71 1.03 26.40
C ILE A 107 -6.91 1.96 27.31
N MET A 108 -5.99 2.75 26.77
CA MET A 108 -5.19 3.72 27.56
C MET A 108 -6.06 4.72 28.32
N ILE A 109 -7.09 5.28 27.67
CA ILE A 109 -8.02 6.21 28.33
C ILE A 109 -8.78 5.49 29.45
N THR A 110 -9.35 4.32 29.18
CA THR A 110 -10.10 3.57 30.20
C THR A 110 -9.24 3.16 31.39
N LEU A 111 -7.99 2.77 31.14
CA LEU A 111 -7.06 2.32 32.18
C LEU A 111 -6.55 3.51 33.00
N GLY A 112 -6.23 4.63 32.35
CA GLY A 112 -5.88 5.88 33.03
C GLY A 112 -7.02 6.41 33.90
N MET A 113 -8.26 6.43 33.38
CA MET A 113 -9.43 6.83 34.17
C MET A 113 -9.71 5.85 35.32
N ALA A 114 -9.53 4.55 35.12
CA ALA A 114 -9.68 3.56 36.18
C ALA A 114 -8.65 3.77 37.31
N MET A 115 -7.41 4.17 36.98
CA MET A 115 -6.37 4.47 37.96
C MET A 115 -6.68 5.72 38.82
N ILE A 116 -7.45 6.68 38.29
CA ILE A 116 -7.89 7.87 39.06
C ILE A 116 -9.04 7.52 40.00
N ILE A 117 -9.98 6.68 39.54
CA ILE A 117 -11.25 6.42 40.25
C ILE A 117 -11.08 5.32 41.30
N MET A 118 -10.27 4.30 41.00
CA MET A 118 -10.12 3.15 41.88
C MET A 118 -9.01 3.42 42.90
N PRO A 119 -9.31 3.39 44.21
CA PRO A 119 -8.28 3.52 45.22
C PRO A 119 -7.33 2.31 45.11
N ALA A 120 -6.05 2.60 44.90
CA ALA A 120 -5.03 1.56 44.83
C ALA A 120 -4.79 0.99 46.24
N PRO A 121 -4.39 -0.28 46.38
CA PRO A 121 -4.07 -0.83 47.69
C PRO A 121 -2.94 -0.02 48.36
N PRO A 122 -2.90 0.09 49.70
CA PRO A 122 -2.11 1.09 50.45
C PRO A 122 -0.60 1.11 50.15
N TYR A 123 -0.07 0.05 49.58
CA TYR A 123 1.33 -0.07 49.18
C TYR A 123 1.68 0.68 47.87
N PHE A 124 0.67 1.05 47.06
CA PHE A 124 0.86 1.75 45.78
C PHE A 124 0.75 3.28 45.89
N GLU A 125 0.16 3.81 46.98
CA GLU A 125 0.02 5.25 47.25
C GLU A 125 1.23 5.84 48.00
N MET A 126 2.43 5.27 47.82
CA MET A 126 3.62 5.64 48.61
C MET A 126 4.03 7.12 48.51
N PHE A 127 3.55 7.85 47.50
CA PHE A 127 3.90 9.26 47.29
C PHE A 127 2.65 10.08 46.92
N THR A 128 2.15 10.82 47.91
CA THR A 128 1.08 11.80 47.74
C THR A 128 1.71 13.20 47.62
N VAL A 129 1.36 13.92 46.55
CA VAL A 129 1.89 15.26 46.25
C VAL A 129 1.14 16.33 47.03
N PHE A 130 -0.17 16.14 47.20
CA PHE A 130 -1.02 17.08 47.91
C PHE A 130 -2.10 16.36 48.70
N TYR A 131 -2.14 16.51 50.02
CA TYR A 131 -3.19 15.94 50.86
C TYR A 131 -4.35 16.92 50.98
N PHE A 132 -5.55 16.51 50.56
CA PHE A 132 -6.78 17.26 50.86
C PHE A 132 -7.28 16.93 52.27
N ASN A 133 -7.06 15.70 52.71
CA ASN A 133 -7.44 15.20 54.02
C ASN A 133 -6.47 14.11 54.47
N LYS A 134 -6.56 13.64 55.73
CA LYS A 134 -5.63 12.61 56.27
C LYS A 134 -5.59 11.30 55.49
N ASN A 135 -6.65 11.00 54.74
CA ASN A 135 -6.85 9.74 54.03
C ASN A 135 -7.05 9.93 52.51
N ASP A 136 -6.88 11.15 51.99
CA ASP A 136 -7.19 11.46 50.59
C ASP A 136 -6.33 12.63 50.08
N GLY A 137 -5.83 12.51 48.86
CA GLY A 137 -4.89 13.44 48.27
C GLY A 137 -4.56 13.10 46.82
N VAL A 138 -4.00 14.08 46.12
CA VAL A 138 -3.47 13.86 44.77
C VAL A 138 -2.18 13.06 44.86
N THR A 139 -2.19 11.87 44.28
CA THR A 139 -1.03 10.98 44.25
C THR A 139 -0.16 11.21 43.01
N ILE A 140 1.10 10.76 43.06
CA ILE A 140 1.92 10.69 41.84
C ILE A 140 1.28 9.76 40.80
N MET A 141 0.55 8.73 41.24
CA MET A 141 -0.18 7.83 40.34
C MET A 141 -1.26 8.58 39.57
N ASP A 142 -1.98 9.52 40.18
CA ASP A 142 -2.97 10.36 39.49
C ASP A 142 -2.31 11.21 38.41
N ILE A 143 -1.15 11.81 38.70
CA ILE A 143 -0.40 12.61 37.72
C ILE A 143 0.01 11.74 36.52
N ILE A 144 0.53 10.54 36.78
CA ILE A 144 0.92 9.59 35.72
C ILE A 144 -0.31 9.12 34.93
N SER A 145 -1.41 8.82 35.61
CA SER A 145 -2.65 8.40 34.96
C SER A 145 -3.20 9.50 34.04
N LEU A 146 -3.06 10.76 34.43
CA LEU A 146 -3.51 11.92 33.67
C LEU A 146 -2.64 12.11 32.41
N LEU A 147 -1.32 11.85 32.49
CA LEU A 147 -0.45 11.76 31.32
C LEU A 147 -0.84 10.62 30.37
N ILE A 148 -1.21 9.45 30.92
CA ILE A 148 -1.65 8.29 30.14
C ILE A 148 -2.97 8.62 29.42
N VAL A 149 -3.94 9.23 30.12
CA VAL A 149 -5.21 9.67 29.52
C VAL A 149 -4.97 10.69 28.41
N PHE A 150 -4.13 11.71 28.64
CA PHE A 150 -3.81 12.69 27.60
C PHE A 150 -3.13 12.06 26.40
N THR A 151 -2.20 11.13 26.61
CA THR A 151 -1.54 10.40 25.51
C THR A 151 -2.55 9.55 24.74
N GLY A 152 -3.46 8.88 25.44
CA GLY A 152 -4.55 8.10 24.83
C GLY A 152 -5.49 8.98 23.99
N VAL A 153 -5.90 10.13 24.50
CA VAL A 153 -6.73 11.10 23.76
C VAL A 153 -5.97 11.66 22.55
N TYR A 154 -4.69 11.99 22.71
CA TYR A 154 -3.85 12.45 21.61
C TYR A 154 -3.74 11.41 20.48
N LEU A 155 -3.46 10.15 20.82
CA LEU A 155 -3.40 9.05 19.86
C LEU A 155 -4.75 8.81 19.18
N PHE A 156 -5.85 8.90 19.92
CA PHE A 156 -7.21 8.77 19.39
C PHE A 156 -7.53 9.88 18.38
N LEU A 157 -7.26 11.13 18.74
CA LEU A 157 -7.46 12.29 17.87
C LEU A 157 -6.58 12.18 16.62
N ASN A 158 -5.29 11.86 16.78
CA ASN A 158 -4.39 11.70 15.63
C ASN A 158 -4.85 10.57 14.70
N ALA A 159 -5.31 9.45 15.27
CA ALA A 159 -5.88 8.35 14.49
C ALA A 159 -7.10 8.81 13.68
N ILE A 160 -8.01 9.61 14.25
CA ILE A 160 -9.24 10.03 13.57
C ILE A 160 -8.99 11.19 12.58
N LEU A 161 -8.30 12.26 13.00
CA LEU A 161 -8.11 13.50 12.24
C LEU A 161 -7.17 13.36 11.03
N LYS A 162 -6.27 12.37 11.01
CA LYS A 162 -5.40 12.10 9.84
C LYS A 162 -6.17 11.76 8.55
N LYS A 163 -7.50 11.61 8.61
CA LYS A 163 -8.39 11.38 7.46
C LYS A 163 -8.52 12.58 6.51
N LYS A 164 -8.03 13.79 6.85
CA LYS A 164 -8.38 15.03 6.12
C LYS A 164 -7.31 15.61 5.18
N SER A 165 -6.22 14.90 4.90
CA SER A 165 -5.17 15.35 3.98
C SER A 165 -4.95 14.34 2.86
N THR A 166 -5.98 14.11 2.06
CA THR A 166 -5.86 13.51 0.71
C THR A 166 -6.98 14.09 -0.14
#